data_AF-A0A4Y8SVY5-F1
#
_entry.id   AF-A0A4Y8SVY5-F1
#
_cell.length_a   1.000
_cell.length_b   1.000
_cell.length_c   1.000
_cell.angle_alpha   90.00
_cell.angle_beta   90.00
_cell.angle_gamma   90.00
#
_symmetry.space_group_name_H-M   'P 1'
#
loop_
_entity.id
_entity.type
_entity.pdbx_description
1 polymer ?
#
loop_
_entity_poly.entity_id
_entity_poly.type
_entity_poly.pdbx_seq_one_letter_code
_entity_poly.pdbx_strand_id
1 'polypeptide(L)'
;MNAVKVGKNYLTVNPGSNVVQVVAPAANTSGVIVSTCLISTSNGGVGVFTGTSAPSSIADQSKPIIFSANASSAVGTGSELALPYPLFLPAGQGLWLAASVPGAAVALTWDVLV
;
A
#
# COMPACT_ATOMS: atom_id res chain seq x y z
N MET A 1 -9.91 19.16 8.06
CA MET A 1 -9.94 17.80 7.45
C MET A 1 -11.35 17.56 6.93
N ASN A 2 -11.49 17.05 5.72
CA ASN A 2 -12.79 16.71 5.12
C ASN A 2 -13.02 15.21 5.23
N ALA A 3 -14.29 14.80 5.39
CA ALA A 3 -14.63 13.39 5.33
C ALA A 3 -14.27 12.81 3.96
N VAL A 4 -13.64 11.62 3.96
CA VAL A 4 -13.36 10.84 2.75
C VAL A 4 -14.21 9.58 2.75
N LYS A 5 -14.67 9.16 1.58
CA LYS A 5 -15.41 7.90 1.41
C LYS A 5 -14.50 6.74 1.82
N VAL A 6 -14.95 5.86 2.71
CA VAL A 6 -14.16 4.72 3.21
C VAL A 6 -13.79 3.73 2.10
N GLY A 7 -14.37 3.76 0.91
CA GLY A 7 -14.12 2.75 -0.14
C GLY A 7 -14.94 1.47 0.07
N LYS A 8 -15.31 0.79 -1.02
CA LYS A 8 -16.13 -0.44 -0.96
C LYS A 8 -15.32 -1.66 -0.51
N ASN A 9 -14.03 -1.69 -0.85
CA ASN A 9 -13.14 -2.79 -0.51
C ASN A 9 -12.19 -2.36 0.60
N TYR A 10 -11.77 -3.31 1.43
CA TYR A 10 -10.82 -3.08 2.52
C TYR A 10 -9.90 -4.28 2.70
N LEU A 11 -8.73 -4.02 3.26
CA LEU A 11 -7.74 -5.03 3.62
C LEU A 11 -6.99 -4.57 4.86
N THR A 12 -6.83 -5.47 5.84
CA THR A 12 -5.89 -5.31 6.94
C THR A 12 -4.98 -6.52 6.94
N VAL A 13 -3.67 -6.31 6.78
CA VAL A 13 -2.72 -7.39 6.58
C VAL A 13 -1.36 -7.04 7.17
N ASN A 14 -0.63 -8.06 7.61
CA ASN A 14 0.81 -7.97 7.82
C ASN A 14 1.47 -8.55 6.56
N PRO A 15 2.06 -7.74 5.66
CA PRO A 15 2.62 -8.25 4.41
C PRO A 15 3.76 -9.26 4.62
N GLY A 16 4.31 -9.33 5.83
CA GLY A 16 5.43 -10.22 6.12
C GLY A 16 6.72 -9.65 5.52
N SER A 17 7.54 -10.54 4.95
CA SER A 17 8.61 -10.16 4.01
C SER A 17 8.20 -10.44 2.55
N ASN A 18 6.89 -10.55 2.28
CA ASN A 18 6.34 -10.89 0.98
C ASN A 18 5.76 -9.67 0.27
N VAL A 19 5.54 -9.81 -1.03
CA VAL A 19 4.74 -8.88 -1.83
C VAL A 19 3.28 -9.36 -1.82
N VAL A 20 2.38 -8.49 -1.37
CA VAL A 20 0.93 -8.75 -1.34
C VAL A 20 0.27 -7.99 -2.48
N GLN A 21 -0.43 -8.72 -3.35
CA GLN A 21 -1.25 -8.11 -4.40
C GLN A 21 -2.62 -7.73 -3.83
N VAL A 22 -2.94 -6.44 -3.89
CA VAL A 22 -4.23 -5.89 -3.44
C VAL A 22 -5.19 -5.77 -4.63
N VAL A 23 -4.69 -5.23 -5.75
CA VAL A 23 -5.45 -5.13 -7.00
C VAL A 23 -4.61 -5.66 -8.15
N ALA A 24 -5.16 -6.62 -8.90
CA ALA A 24 -4.55 -7.09 -10.14
C ALA A 24 -4.62 -6.01 -11.22
N PRO A 25 -3.56 -5.78 -12.03
CA PRO A 25 -3.61 -4.88 -13.18
C PRO A 25 -4.81 -5.13 -14.09
N ALA A 26 -5.10 -6.39 -14.39
CA ALA A 26 -6.21 -6.81 -15.25
C ALA A 26 -7.60 -6.55 -14.63
N ALA A 27 -7.70 -6.45 -13.31
CA ALA A 27 -8.95 -6.12 -12.62
C ALA A 27 -9.21 -4.60 -12.58
N ASN A 28 -8.18 -3.78 -12.81
CA ASN A 28 -8.28 -2.34 -12.87
C ASN A 28 -8.55 -1.89 -14.32
N THR A 29 -9.79 -2.02 -14.79
CA THR A 29 -10.16 -1.67 -16.17
C THR A 29 -10.44 -0.19 -16.38
N SER A 30 -10.88 0.53 -15.34
CA SER A 30 -11.33 1.93 -15.44
C SER A 30 -10.65 2.87 -14.43
N GLY A 31 -9.72 2.37 -13.60
CA GLY A 31 -9.04 3.11 -12.54
C GLY A 31 -9.36 2.58 -11.14
N VAL A 32 -8.50 2.92 -10.18
CA VAL A 32 -8.69 2.61 -8.76
C VAL A 32 -8.51 3.87 -7.94
N ILE A 33 -9.38 4.09 -6.95
CA ILE A 33 -9.18 5.10 -5.92
C ILE A 33 -8.78 4.39 -4.63
N VAL A 34 -7.58 4.66 -4.13
CA VAL A 34 -7.16 4.32 -2.77
C VAL A 34 -7.68 5.43 -1.86
N SER A 35 -8.69 5.11 -1.05
CA SER A 35 -9.38 6.10 -0.23
C SER A 35 -8.67 6.36 1.09
N THR A 36 -8.22 5.27 1.74
CA THR A 36 -7.45 5.35 2.98
C THR A 36 -6.32 4.33 2.94
N CYS A 37 -5.20 4.67 3.58
CA CYS A 37 -4.14 3.73 3.86
C CYS A 37 -3.45 4.14 5.15
N LEU A 38 -3.24 3.20 6.04
CA LEU A 38 -2.49 3.34 7.28
C LEU A 38 -1.40 2.28 7.30
N ILE A 39 -0.17 2.73 7.54
CA ILE A 39 1.00 1.88 7.67
C ILE A 39 1.44 1.89 9.13
N SER A 40 1.65 0.72 9.70
CA SER A 40 2.45 0.53 10.91
C SER A 40 3.73 -0.21 10.53
N THR A 41 4.87 0.42 10.76
CA THR A 41 6.16 -0.02 10.21
C THR A 41 6.88 -1.07 11.06
N SER A 42 6.47 -1.27 12.31
CA SER A 42 7.32 -1.93 13.31
C SER A 42 8.72 -1.29 13.28
N ASN A 43 9.81 -2.07 13.33
CA ASN A 43 11.18 -1.58 13.20
C ASN A 43 11.73 -1.63 11.75
N GLY A 44 10.85 -1.58 10.74
CA GLY A 44 11.22 -1.74 9.34
C GLY A 44 10.60 -0.69 8.43
N GLY A 45 10.35 -1.09 7.19
CA GLY A 45 9.71 -0.25 6.18
C GLY A 45 8.55 -0.97 5.51
N VAL A 46 7.63 -0.17 4.98
CA VAL A 46 6.52 -0.62 4.13
C VAL A 46 6.43 0.30 2.92
N GLY A 47 6.27 -0.30 1.75
CA GLY A 47 5.96 0.41 0.50
C GLY A 47 4.61 -0.03 -0.05
N VAL A 48 3.85 0.96 -0.53
CA VAL A 48 2.66 0.78 -1.35
C VAL A 48 3.07 1.10 -2.78
N PHE A 49 2.97 0.09 -3.64
CA PHE A 49 3.47 0.13 -5.01
C PHE A 49 2.34 0.13 -6.03
N THR A 50 2.63 0.72 -7.18
CA THR A 50 1.83 0.55 -8.40
C THR A 50 2.72 0.17 -9.59
N GLY A 51 2.12 -0.07 -10.75
CA GLY A 51 2.81 -0.65 -11.91
C GLY A 51 1.92 -1.59 -12.73
N THR A 52 2.42 -2.08 -13.86
CA THR A 52 1.77 -3.12 -14.68
C THR A 52 2.13 -4.54 -14.23
N SER A 53 3.03 -4.70 -13.27
CA SER A 53 3.43 -5.96 -12.66
C SER A 53 3.87 -5.74 -11.22
N ALA A 54 3.87 -6.80 -10.42
CA ALA A 54 4.32 -6.75 -9.02
C ALA A 54 5.78 -6.26 -8.89
N PRO A 55 6.12 -5.56 -7.80
CA PRO A 55 7.52 -5.39 -7.40
C PRO A 55 8.12 -6.74 -7.00
N SER A 56 9.44 -6.86 -7.14
CA SER A 56 10.20 -8.03 -6.68
C SER A 56 10.41 -8.04 -5.16
N SER A 57 10.47 -6.85 -4.54
CA SER A 57 10.61 -6.67 -3.09
C SER A 57 10.29 -5.22 -2.71
N ILE A 58 10.36 -4.90 -1.41
CA ILE A 58 10.28 -3.50 -0.94
C ILE A 58 11.42 -2.61 -1.47
N ALA A 59 12.56 -3.19 -1.86
CA ALA A 59 13.70 -2.43 -2.38
C ALA A 59 13.63 -2.26 -3.92
N ASP A 60 12.55 -2.70 -4.57
CA ASP A 60 12.43 -2.65 -6.03
C ASP A 60 12.21 -1.22 -6.54
N GLN A 61 13.29 -0.60 -6.99
CA GLN A 61 13.29 0.76 -7.55
C GLN A 61 12.75 0.81 -8.98
N SER A 62 12.45 -0.32 -9.63
CA SER A 62 11.85 -0.36 -10.96
C SER A 62 10.35 -0.11 -10.95
N LYS A 63 9.71 -0.15 -9.77
CA LYS A 63 8.27 0.08 -9.59
C LYS A 63 8.01 1.39 -8.83
N PRO A 64 7.03 2.20 -9.25
CA PRO A 64 6.65 3.39 -8.51
C PRO A 64 6.11 3.07 -7.11
N ILE A 65 6.67 3.72 -6.11
CA ILE A 65 6.13 3.77 -4.74
C ILE A 65 5.22 4.99 -4.66
N ILE A 66 3.95 4.78 -4.32
CA ILE A 66 2.95 5.86 -4.23
C ILE A 66 2.68 6.30 -2.80
N PHE A 67 3.05 5.47 -1.82
CA PHE A 67 3.04 5.79 -0.40
C PHE A 67 4.01 4.85 0.32
N SER A 68 4.70 5.33 1.35
CA SER A 68 5.61 4.50 2.15
C SER A 68 5.80 5.07 3.54
N ALA A 69 6.25 4.22 4.44
CA ALA A 69 6.78 4.65 5.72
C ALA A 69 7.95 3.76 6.12
N ASN A 70 8.86 4.34 6.89
CA ASN A 70 10.00 3.66 7.49
C ASN A 70 10.11 4.06 8.96
N ALA A 71 10.64 3.14 9.76
CA ALA A 71 10.99 3.38 11.16
C ALA A 71 12.49 3.20 11.38
N SER A 72 12.92 3.53 12.60
CA SER A 72 14.24 3.15 13.10
C SER A 72 14.35 1.63 13.18
N SER A 73 15.56 1.11 12.99
CA SER A 73 15.86 -0.31 13.16
C SER A 73 15.88 -0.76 14.63
N ALA A 74 15.83 0.19 15.57
CA ALA A 74 15.80 -0.10 17.00
C ALA A 74 14.52 -0.84 17.40
N VAL A 75 14.67 -1.95 18.14
CA VAL A 75 13.54 -2.74 18.64
C VAL A 75 12.65 -1.89 19.56
N GLY A 76 11.33 -2.03 19.42
CA GLY A 76 10.36 -1.27 20.20
C GLY A 76 10.13 0.15 19.69
N THR A 77 10.76 0.53 18.58
CA THR A 77 10.43 1.77 17.85
C THR A 77 9.56 1.43 16.65
N GLY A 78 8.63 2.33 16.33
CA GLY A 78 7.76 2.20 15.17
C GLY A 78 7.13 3.53 14.79
N SER A 79 6.79 3.65 13.52
CA SER A 79 6.07 4.79 12.96
C SER A 79 4.71 4.33 12.46
N GLU A 80 3.69 5.14 12.73
CA GLU A 80 2.38 5.03 12.10
C GLU A 80 2.15 6.21 11.18
N LEU A 81 1.86 5.93 9.91
CA LEU A 81 1.63 6.94 8.89
C LEU A 81 0.29 6.69 8.22
N ALA A 82 -0.53 7.73 8.17
CA ALA A 82 -1.77 7.74 7.41
C ALA A 82 -1.58 8.46 6.08
N LEU A 83 -2.15 7.91 5.02
CA LEU A 83 -2.18 8.52 3.70
C LEU A 83 -2.88 9.89 3.78
N PRO A 84 -2.21 10.98 3.36
CA PRO A 84 -2.72 12.33 3.60
C PRO A 84 -3.91 12.70 2.72
N TYR A 85 -4.08 12.02 1.57
CA TYR A 85 -5.17 12.24 0.62
C TYR A 85 -5.39 11.00 -0.25
N PRO A 86 -6.62 10.78 -0.76
CA PRO A 86 -6.89 9.68 -1.67
C PRO A 86 -6.02 9.73 -2.92
N LEU A 87 -5.63 8.56 -3.43
CA LEU A 87 -4.81 8.44 -4.64
C LEU A 87 -5.60 7.76 -5.76
N PHE A 88 -5.52 8.31 -6.96
CA PHE A 88 -6.06 7.69 -8.17
C PHE A 88 -4.94 6.93 -8.91
N LEU A 89 -5.21 5.66 -9.22
CA LEU A 89 -4.36 4.81 -10.03
C LEU A 89 -5.04 4.64 -11.40
N PRO A 90 -4.34 4.94 -12.52
CA PRO A 90 -4.87 4.75 -13.87
C PRO A 90 -5.24 3.29 -14.17
N ALA A 91 -6.10 3.08 -15.17
CA ALA A 91 -6.42 1.74 -15.68
C ALA A 91 -5.16 0.95 -16.09
N GLY A 92 -5.21 -0.37 -15.91
CA GLY A 92 -4.09 -1.28 -16.18
C GLY A 92 -2.97 -1.25 -15.13
N GLN A 93 -3.08 -0.42 -14.09
CA GLN A 93 -2.15 -0.41 -12.96
C GLN A 93 -2.65 -1.33 -11.83
N GLY A 94 -1.75 -2.12 -11.26
CA GLY A 94 -2.03 -2.86 -10.03
C GLY A 94 -1.68 -2.06 -8.78
N LEU A 95 -2.04 -2.64 -7.64
CA LEU A 95 -1.73 -2.13 -6.31
C LEU A 95 -1.11 -3.26 -5.50
N TRP A 96 0.08 -3.03 -4.94
CA TRP A 96 0.80 -4.01 -4.14
C TRP A 96 1.33 -3.41 -2.85
N LEU A 97 1.56 -4.27 -1.87
CA LEU A 97 2.23 -3.94 -0.61
C LEU A 97 3.50 -4.77 -0.52
N ALA A 98 4.57 -4.19 0.00
CA ALA A 98 5.75 -4.94 0.42
C ALA A 98 6.27 -4.37 1.74
N ALA A 99 6.72 -5.25 2.62
CA ALA A 99 7.31 -4.87 3.90
C ALA A 99 8.71 -5.50 4.05
N SER A 100 9.58 -4.85 4.81
CA SER A 100 10.92 -5.37 5.09
C SER A 100 10.96 -6.31 6.29
N VAL A 101 9.94 -6.27 7.16
CA VAL A 101 9.88 -7.07 8.39
C VAL A 101 8.48 -7.65 8.63
N PRO A 102 8.36 -8.85 9.24
CA PRO A 102 7.06 -9.48 9.47
C PRO A 102 6.12 -8.75 10.42
N GLY A 103 6.65 -7.89 11.29
CA GLY A 103 5.87 -7.12 12.26
C GLY A 103 5.17 -5.91 11.67
N ALA A 104 5.46 -5.54 10.42
CA ALA A 104 4.80 -4.41 9.78
C ALA A 104 3.38 -4.75 9.34
N ALA A 105 2.48 -3.77 9.39
CA ALA A 105 1.07 -3.92 9.10
C ALA A 105 0.56 -2.78 8.21
N VAL A 106 -0.44 -3.10 7.40
CA VAL A 106 -1.15 -2.15 6.55
C VAL A 106 -2.65 -2.35 6.71
N ALA A 107 -3.38 -1.26 6.91
CA ALA A 107 -4.82 -1.20 6.72
C ALA A 107 -5.11 -0.27 5.54
N LEU A 108 -5.92 -0.70 4.59
CA LEU A 108 -6.22 0.10 3.41
C LEU A 108 -7.65 -0.10 2.93
N THR A 109 -8.15 0.88 2.19
CA THR A 109 -9.46 0.79 1.55
C THR A 109 -9.45 1.40 0.16
N TRP A 110 -10.25 0.84 -0.75
CA TRP A 110 -10.25 1.24 -2.16
C TRP A 110 -11.56 0.98 -2.88
N ASP A 111 -11.73 1.67 -4.00
CA ASP A 111 -12.78 1.45 -4.98
C ASP A 111 -12.16 1.18 -6.36
N VAL A 112 -12.60 0.13 -7.05
CA VAL A 112 -12.36 -0.02 -8.49
C VAL A 112 -13.46 0.75 -9.21
N LEU A 113 -13.08 1.60 -10.15
CA LEU A 113 -14.03 2.34 -10.98
C LEU A 113 -14.62 1.40 -12.03
N VAL A 114 -15.89 1.62 -12.37
CA VAL A 114 -16.60 0.90 -13.43
C VAL A 114 -16.98 1.86 -14.54
#